data_AF-A0A6G0YT89-F1
#
_entry.id   AF-A0A6G0YT89-F1
#
_cell.length_a   1.000
_cell.length_b   1.000
_cell.length_c   1.000
_cell.angle_alpha   90.00
_cell.angle_beta   90.00
_cell.angle_gamma   90.00
#
_symmetry.space_group_name_H-M   'P 1'
#
loop_
_entity.id
_entity.type
_entity.pdbx_description
1 polymer ?
#
loop_
_entity_poly.entity_id
_entity_poly.type
_entity_poly.pdbx_seq_one_letter_code
_entity_poly.pdbx_strand_id
1 'polypeptide(L)'
;MNLYKFQSKVLCVISKAPFYVSNNTLHSDFNLPTVTELVKLLYKRFNRKLTHHSNPLIAQLSSANIPGNPHKRLKRQFCRLKP
;
A
#
# COMPACT_ATOMS: atom_id res chain seq x y z
N MET A 1 -3.67 11.33 -0.82
CA MET A 1 -2.79 11.56 0.35
C MET A 1 -1.94 10.30 0.55
N ASN A 2 -0.60 10.40 0.56
CA ASN A 2 0.26 9.22 0.73
C ASN A 2 0.30 8.81 2.20
N LEU A 3 -0.03 7.53 2.49
CA LEU A 3 -0.08 6.98 3.85
C LEU A 3 1.23 7.19 4.64
N TYR A 4 2.38 7.02 3.98
CA TYR A 4 3.71 7.29 4.56
C TYR A 4 3.88 8.75 5.01
N LYS A 5 3.40 9.71 4.21
CA LYS A 5 3.50 11.14 4.53
C LYS A 5 2.61 11.50 5.70
N PHE A 6 1.45 10.87 5.80
CA PHE A 6 0.55 11.06 6.93
C PHE A 6 1.17 10.51 8.22
N GLN A 7 1.70 9.28 8.20
CA GLN A 7 2.36 8.68 9.37
C GLN A 7 3.55 9.52 9.83
N SER A 8 4.42 9.93 8.91
CA SER A 8 5.59 10.78 9.21
C SER A 8 5.18 12.09 9.92
N LYS A 9 4.15 12.77 9.41
CA LYS A 9 3.61 13.98 10.07
C LYS A 9 3.08 13.70 11.47
N VAL A 10 2.29 12.65 11.64
CA VAL A 10 1.75 12.27 12.95
C VAL A 10 2.88 11.96 13.93
N LEU A 11 3.91 11.24 13.48
CA LEU A 11 5.06 10.88 14.31
C LEU A 11 5.83 12.12 14.77
N CYS A 12 6.10 13.09 13.87
CA CYS A 12 6.72 14.36 14.25
C CYS A 12 5.86 15.16 15.24
N VAL A 13 4.55 15.21 15.04
CA VAL A 13 3.63 15.95 15.92
C VAL A 13 3.63 15.37 17.34
N ILE A 14 3.57 14.03 17.46
CA ILE A 14 3.55 13.35 18.75
C ILE A 14 4.90 13.49 19.47
N SER A 15 6.01 13.35 18.73
CA SER A 15 7.37 13.44 19.28
C SER A 15 7.85 14.88 19.51
N LYS A 16 7.08 15.88 19.05
CA LYS A 16 7.51 17.28 18.94
C LYS A 16 8.84 17.42 18.17
N ALA A 17 9.10 16.51 17.22
CA ALA A 17 10.34 16.52 16.47
C ALA A 17 10.36 17.66 15.44
N PRO A 18 11.52 18.32 15.27
CA PRO A 18 11.74 19.28 14.19
C PRO A 18 11.61 18.65 12.80
N PHE A 19 11.31 19.48 11.79
CA PHE A 19 11.13 19.03 10.40
C PHE A 19 12.36 18.39 9.75
N TYR A 20 13.56 18.67 10.28
CA TYR A 20 14.83 18.14 9.78
C TYR A 20 15.16 16.75 10.32
N VAL A 21 14.39 16.22 11.28
CA VAL A 21 14.60 14.87 11.79
C VAL A 21 14.21 13.87 10.71
N SER A 22 15.10 12.93 10.43
CA SER A 22 14.85 11.91 9.41
C SER A 22 13.77 10.93 9.88
N ASN A 23 12.94 10.46 8.95
CA ASN A 23 11.95 9.42 9.25
C ASN A 23 12.61 8.16 9.81
N ASN A 24 13.82 7.82 9.35
CA ASN A 24 14.57 6.66 9.84
C ASN A 24 14.89 6.79 11.33
N THR A 25 15.32 7.99 11.77
CA THR A 25 15.59 8.27 13.18
C THR A 25 14.32 8.10 14.03
N LEU A 26 13.19 8.66 13.58
CA LEU A 26 11.92 8.51 14.28
C LEU A 26 11.44 7.05 14.35
N HIS A 27 11.64 6.27 13.28
CA HIS A 27 11.29 4.85 13.30
C HIS A 27 12.13 4.05 14.30
N SER A 28 13.44 4.32 14.37
CA SER A 28 14.34 3.70 15.34
C SER A 28 14.02 4.11 16.78
N ASP A 29 13.81 5.41 17.03
CA ASP A 29 13.56 5.94 18.38
C ASP A 29 12.27 5.39 18.98
N PHE A 30 11.22 5.29 18.16
CA PHE A 30 9.93 4.74 18.60
C PHE A 30 9.81 3.23 18.44
N ASN A 31 10.81 2.55 17.87
CA ASN A 31 10.77 1.14 17.50
C ASN A 31 9.50 0.75 16.72
N LEU A 32 9.02 1.64 15.83
CA LEU A 32 7.78 1.45 15.10
C LEU A 32 8.01 0.75 13.76
N PRO A 33 7.24 -0.30 13.44
CA PRO A 33 7.31 -0.93 12.13
C PRO A 33 6.91 0.05 11.04
N THR A 34 7.53 -0.11 9.88
CA THR A 34 7.22 0.69 8.69
C THR A 34 5.82 0.36 8.15
N VAL A 35 5.21 1.29 7.39
CA VAL A 35 3.91 1.02 6.75
C VAL A 35 3.97 -0.26 5.89
N THR A 36 5.08 -0.48 5.17
CA THR A 36 5.26 -1.67 4.32
C THR A 36 5.20 -2.95 5.14
N GLU A 37 5.87 -2.98 6.29
CA GLU A 37 5.87 -4.13 7.20
C GLU A 37 4.49 -4.36 7.81
N LEU A 38 3.82 -3.30 8.26
CA LEU A 38 2.46 -3.37 8.78
C LEU A 38 1.48 -3.89 7.73
N VAL A 39 1.55 -3.37 6.50
CA VAL A 39 0.70 -3.83 5.40
C VAL A 39 0.94 -5.31 5.11
N LYS A 40 2.19 -5.76 5.06
CA LYS A 40 2.54 -7.18 4.89
C LYS A 40 2.00 -8.04 6.04
N LEU A 41 2.13 -7.57 7.28
CA LEU A 41 1.66 -8.29 8.46
C LEU A 41 0.14 -8.41 8.49
N LEU A 42 -0.57 -7.31 8.22
CA LEU A 42 -2.03 -7.27 8.13
C LEU A 42 -2.53 -8.17 7.00
N TYR A 43 -1.89 -8.10 5.83
CA TYR A 43 -2.21 -8.97 4.70
C TYR A 43 -2.05 -10.45 5.07
N LYS A 44 -0.91 -10.84 5.67
CA LYS A 44 -0.67 -12.21 6.13
C LYS A 44 -1.71 -12.65 7.16
N ARG A 45 -2.03 -11.80 8.13
CA ARG A 45 -3.01 -12.09 9.19
C ARG A 45 -4.41 -12.26 8.60
N PHE A 46 -4.78 -11.42 7.64
CA PHE A 46 -6.04 -11.53 6.92
C PHE A 46 -6.11 -12.84 6.13
N ASN A 47 -5.08 -13.17 5.35
CA ASN A 47 -5.06 -14.38 4.54
C ASN A 47 -5.08 -15.67 5.38
N ARG A 48 -4.38 -15.69 6.53
CA ARG A 48 -4.44 -16.80 7.49
C ARG A 48 -5.83 -17.01 8.09
N LYS A 49 -6.62 -15.95 8.25
CA LYS A 49 -8.01 -16.09 8.68
C LYS A 49 -8.83 -16.77 7.59
N LEU A 50 -8.67 -16.33 6.34
CA LEU A 50 -9.39 -16.90 5.20
C LEU A 50 -9.08 -18.37 4.94
N THR A 51 -7.87 -18.85 5.26
CA THR A 51 -7.55 -20.28 5.12
C THR A 51 -8.38 -21.16 6.06
N HIS A 52 -8.83 -20.64 7.20
CA HIS A 52 -9.67 -21.38 8.15
C HIS A 52 -11.15 -21.39 7.75
N HIS A 53 -11.58 -20.45 6.91
CA HIS A 53 -12.93 -20.38 6.35
C HIS A 53 -12.84 -20.00 4.88
N SER A 54 -12.62 -21.00 4.03
CA SER A 54 -12.43 -20.76 2.59
C SER A 54 -13.64 -20.03 2.02
N ASN A 55 -13.46 -18.78 1.62
CA ASN A 55 -14.47 -18.00 0.93
C ASN A 55 -14.11 -18.01 -0.58
N PRO A 56 -14.88 -18.72 -1.42
CA PRO A 56 -14.58 -18.86 -2.85
C PRO A 56 -14.58 -17.51 -3.58
N LEU A 57 -15.39 -16.54 -3.14
CA LEU A 57 -15.41 -15.19 -3.73
C LEU A 57 -14.08 -14.46 -3.49
N ILE A 58 -13.54 -14.57 -2.28
CA ILE A 58 -12.25 -13.95 -1.94
C ILE A 58 -11.10 -14.67 -2.62
N ALA A 59 -11.19 -16.00 -2.76
CA ALA A 59 -10.20 -16.79 -3.51
C ALA A 59 -10.13 -16.33 -4.99
N GLN A 60 -11.27 -16.10 -5.63
CA GLN A 60 -11.32 -15.55 -6.99
C GLN A 60 -10.71 -14.14 -7.08
N LEU A 61 -10.94 -13.29 -6.08
CA LEU A 61 -10.36 -11.94 -6.01
C LEU A 61 -8.86 -11.92 -5.66
N SER A 62 -8.36 -12.97 -5.00
CA SER A 62 -6.95 -13.10 -4.59
C SER A 62 -6.02 -13.55 -5.72
N SER A 63 -6.57 -13.90 -6.88
CA SER A 63 -5.79 -14.30 -8.05
C SER A 63 -4.89 -13.16 -8.52
N ALA A 64 -3.61 -13.44 -8.74
CA ALA A 64 -2.65 -12.48 -9.31
C ALA A 64 -3.03 -12.08 -10.76
N ASN A 65 -3.80 -12.94 -11.44
CA ASN A 65 -4.29 -12.72 -12.79
C ASN A 65 -5.81 -12.66 -12.78
N ILE A 66 -6.39 -11.57 -13.28
CA ILE A 66 -7.85 -11.51 -13.51
C ILE A 66 -8.17 -12.55 -14.59
N PRO A 67 -9.00 -13.57 -14.32
CA PRO A 67 -9.42 -14.50 -15.37
C PRO A 67 -10.15 -13.70 -16.45
N GLY A 68 -9.61 -13.71 -17.66
CA GLY A 68 -10.16 -12.96 -18.80
C GLY A 68 -9.56 -11.59 -19.08
N ASN A 69 -8.41 -11.21 -18.49
CA ASN A 69 -7.66 -9.95 -18.72
C ASN A 69 -7.76 -9.42 -20.16
N PRO A 70 -8.74 -8.55 -20.49
CA PRO A 70 -8.67 -7.81 -21.73
C PRO A 70 -7.56 -6.80 -21.51
N HIS A 71 -6.59 -6.73 -22.42
CA HIS A 71 -5.55 -5.69 -22.39
C HIS A 71 -6.22 -4.35 -22.06
N LYS A 72 -5.97 -3.81 -20.85
CA LYS A 72 -6.44 -2.48 -20.44
C LYS A 72 -5.62 -1.43 -21.21
N ARG A 73 -5.86 -1.37 -22.51
CA ARG A 73 -5.31 -0.36 -23.40
C ARG A 73 -6.18 0.88 -23.19
N LEU A 74 -5.69 1.84 -22.42
CA LEU A 74 -6.20 3.20 -22.49
C LEU A 74 -6.17 3.59 -23.97
N LYS A 75 -7.34 3.82 -24.59
CA LYS A 75 -7.43 4.30 -25.97
C LYS A 75 -6.89 5.75 -26.01
N ARG A 76 -5.58 5.91 -25.92
CA ARG A 76 -4.92 7.19 -26.16
C ARG A 76 -4.92 7.40 -27.67
N GLN A 77 -5.91 8.14 -28.17
CA GLN A 77 -5.71 8.88 -29.40
C GLN A 77 -4.79 10.04 -29.03
N PHE A 78 -3.49 9.89 -29.26
CA PHE A 78 -2.70 11.10 -29.46
C PHE A 78 -3.22 11.73 -30.74
N CYS A 79 -3.67 12.99 -30.65
CA CYS A 79 -3.91 13.79 -31.83
C CYS A 79 -2.63 13.75 -32.66
N ARG A 80 -2.65 12.98 -33.76
CA ARG A 80 -1.67 13.17 -34.82
C ARG A 80 -1.96 14.56 -35.33
N LEU A 81 -1.04 15.49 -35.08
CA LEU A 81 -0.92 16.68 -35.92
C LEU A 81 -0.95 16.17 -37.36
N LYS A 82 -2.08 16.43 -38.02
CA LYS A 82 -2.23 16.21 -39.45
C LYS A 82 -1.63 17.43 -40.17
N PRO A 83 -1.18 17.21 -41.41
CA PRO A 83 0.09 17.69 -41.96
C PRO A 83 0.27 19.20 -42.00
#